data_AF-A0A179GK38-F1
#
_entry.id   AF-A0A179GK38-F1
#
_cell.length_a   1.000
_cell.length_b   1.000
_cell.length_c   1.000
_cell.angle_alpha   90.00
_cell.angle_beta   90.00
_cell.angle_gamma   90.00
#
_symmetry.space_group_name_H-M   'P 1'
#
loop_
_entity.id
_entity.type
_entity.pdbx_description
1 polymer ?
#
loop_
_entity_poly.entity_id
_entity_poly.type
_entity_poly.pdbx_seq_one_letter_code
_entity_poly.pdbx_strand_id
1 'polypeptide(L)'
;MGGMNYHIELCLDDGVSWIARIRRFNATSPPAPLRDYILRSEVATLRFLEGTAVPAPKVYDFALEGPENPVGVGFILMDKLPGKSLRWSLATPEERRRVMDQIANTFVELHSHAFDLLGSLLDTPGGLAVGAFARESLTDFGGSNMTTIGPCSSWQDYRLASLQLTLKLISREEMYTQRPVDAYLIHRSLTDLVPTITPASTGDIKFYLKTTRATTSSSTTTST
;
A
#
# COMPACT_ATOMS: atom_id res chain seq x y z
N MET A 1 -9.02 10.38 -7.86
CA MET A 1 -9.37 10.88 -6.52
C MET A 1 -8.56 10.09 -5.48
N GLY A 2 -7.40 10.61 -5.07
CA GLY A 2 -6.70 10.12 -3.88
C GLY A 2 -7.31 10.79 -2.64
N GLY A 3 -7.65 10.00 -1.63
CA GLY A 3 -8.35 10.51 -0.45
C GLY A 3 -8.95 9.40 0.38
N MET A 4 -8.16 8.38 0.72
CA MET A 4 -8.58 7.25 1.55
C MET A 4 -8.45 7.54 3.05
N ASN A 5 -7.75 8.61 3.45
CA ASN A 5 -7.54 8.95 4.86
C ASN A 5 -7.80 10.44 5.11
N TYR A 6 -8.42 10.76 6.25
CA TYR A 6 -8.35 12.07 6.89
C TYR A 6 -7.01 12.20 7.61
N HIS A 7 -6.40 13.38 7.56
CA HIS A 7 -5.22 13.72 8.35
C HIS A 7 -5.60 14.94 9.18
N ILE A 8 -5.68 14.75 10.49
CA ILE A 8 -6.05 15.78 11.45
C ILE A 8 -4.76 16.18 12.19
N GLU A 9 -4.47 17.47 12.20
CA GLU A 9 -3.37 18.00 12.98
C GLU A 9 -3.80 18.17 14.43
N LEU A 10 -2.98 17.66 15.34
CA LEU A 10 -3.14 17.80 16.78
C LEU A 10 -2.00 18.68 17.29
N CYS A 11 -2.34 19.86 17.79
CA CYS A 11 -1.38 20.76 18.46
C CYS A 11 -1.47 20.52 19.96
N LEU A 12 -0.37 20.08 20.55
CA LEU A 12 -0.26 19.89 21.99
C LEU A 12 0.17 21.20 22.66
N ASP A 13 -0.16 21.34 23.94
CA ASP A 13 0.12 22.57 24.72
C ASP A 13 1.62 22.85 24.90
N ASP A 14 2.47 21.82 24.75
CA ASP A 14 3.93 21.92 24.75
C ASP A 14 4.51 22.43 23.41
N GLY A 15 3.66 22.71 22.43
CA GLY A 15 4.04 23.19 21.10
C GLY A 15 4.40 22.07 20.11
N VAL A 16 4.32 20.80 20.51
CA VAL A 16 4.52 19.66 19.60
C VAL A 16 3.28 19.46 18.74
N SER A 17 3.47 19.11 17.46
CA SER A 17 2.38 18.83 16.54
C SER A 17 2.43 17.39 16.04
N TRP A 18 1.30 16.69 16.11
CA TRP A 18 1.11 15.34 15.61
C TRP A 18 0.08 15.32 14.48
N ILE A 19 0.08 14.22 13.72
CA ILE A 19 -0.94 13.90 12.74
C ILE A 19 -1.69 12.65 13.22
N ALA A 20 -3.00 12.78 13.40
CA ALA A 20 -3.91 11.65 13.47
C ALA A 20 -4.41 11.32 12.06
N ARG A 21 -4.01 10.15 11.55
CA ARG A 21 -4.44 9.62 10.26
C ARG A 21 -5.56 8.61 10.47
N ILE A 22 -6.73 8.92 9.92
CA ILE A 22 -7.96 8.14 10.08
C ILE A 22 -8.41 7.68 8.70
N ARG A 23 -8.67 6.39 8.52
CA ARG A 23 -9.17 5.88 7.24
C ARG A 23 -10.62 6.32 7.04
N ARG A 24 -10.93 6.84 5.85
CA ARG A 24 -12.31 7.20 5.48
C ARG A 24 -13.11 5.92 5.31
N PHE A 25 -14.33 5.94 5.85
CA PHE A 25 -15.31 4.90 5.61
C PHE A 25 -16.35 5.40 4.60
N ASN A 26 -16.57 4.60 3.55
CA ASN A 26 -17.57 4.83 2.53
C ASN A 26 -18.16 3.49 2.04
N ALA A 27 -19.19 3.53 1.20
CA ALA A 27 -19.86 2.32 0.71
C ALA A 27 -18.94 1.37 -0.07
N THR A 28 -17.81 1.85 -0.58
CA THR A 28 -16.80 1.06 -1.30
C THR A 28 -15.62 0.70 -0.41
N SER A 29 -15.72 0.87 0.91
CA SER A 29 -14.63 0.53 1.82
C SER A 29 -14.59 -0.98 2.04
N PRO A 30 -13.38 -1.57 2.12
CA PRO A 30 -13.28 -2.99 2.35
C PRO A 30 -13.85 -3.37 3.73
N PRO A 31 -14.22 -4.65 3.92
CA PRO A 31 -14.66 -5.19 5.20
C PRO A 31 -13.65 -4.92 6.34
N ALA A 32 -14.15 -4.85 7.58
CA ALA A 32 -13.35 -4.51 8.76
C ALA A 32 -12.08 -5.36 8.92
N PRO A 33 -12.10 -6.70 8.74
CA PRO A 33 -10.89 -7.52 8.88
C PRO A 33 -9.76 -7.09 7.95
N LEU A 34 -10.08 -6.69 6.71
CA LEU A 34 -9.08 -6.22 5.77
C LEU A 34 -8.62 -4.79 6.07
N ARG A 35 -9.51 -3.91 6.54
CA ARG A 35 -9.11 -2.56 6.99
C ARG A 35 -8.09 -2.65 8.12
N ASP A 36 -8.35 -3.52 9.09
CA ASP A 36 -7.46 -3.73 10.24
C ASP A 36 -6.13 -4.33 9.80
N TYR A 37 -6.15 -5.31 8.90
CA TYR A 37 -4.94 -5.90 8.33
C TYR A 37 -4.10 -4.85 7.58
N ILE A 38 -4.74 -3.99 6.79
CA ILE A 38 -4.07 -2.88 6.10
C ILE A 38 -3.49 -1.88 7.09
N LEU A 39 -4.23 -1.47 8.12
CA LEU A 39 -3.75 -0.52 9.12
C LEU A 39 -2.54 -1.07 9.87
N ARG A 40 -2.57 -2.34 10.31
CA ARG A 40 -1.43 -3.01 10.95
C ARG A 40 -0.21 -3.03 10.02
N SER A 41 -0.42 -3.30 8.73
CA SER A 41 0.68 -3.30 7.76
C SER A 41 1.26 -1.91 7.48
N GLU A 42 0.41 -0.88 7.45
CA GLU A 42 0.84 0.52 7.37
C GLU A 42 1.72 0.90 8.58
N VAL A 43 1.29 0.56 9.81
CA VAL A 43 2.06 0.80 11.04
C VAL A 43 3.38 0.05 11.04
N ALA A 44 3.37 -1.25 10.70
CA ALA A 44 4.59 -2.06 10.62
C ALA A 44 5.59 -1.48 9.61
N THR A 45 5.10 -0.98 8.47
CA THR A 45 5.94 -0.32 7.46
C THR A 45 6.53 0.99 7.99
N LEU A 46 5.77 1.81 8.70
CA LEU A 46 6.30 3.06 9.27
C LEU A 46 7.34 2.80 10.37
N ARG A 47 7.11 1.80 11.24
CA ARG A 47 8.07 1.37 12.26
C ARG A 47 9.36 0.83 11.64
N PHE A 48 9.26 0.08 10.54
CA PHE A 48 10.43 -0.33 9.77
C PHE A 48 11.23 0.87 9.26
N LEU A 49 10.55 1.87 8.69
CA LEU A 49 11.21 3.05 8.12
C LEU A 49 11.87 3.93 9.19
N GLU A 50 11.37 3.94 10.44
CA GLU A 50 12.01 4.62 11.57
C GLU A 50 13.45 4.15 11.81
N GLY A 51 13.76 2.88 11.48
CA GLY A 51 15.10 2.32 11.57
C GLY A 51 16.01 2.60 10.36
N THR A 52 15.55 3.38 9.37
CA THR A 52 16.27 3.64 8.12
C THR A 52 16.62 5.12 7.96
N ALA A 53 17.42 5.47 6.96
CA ALA A 53 17.69 6.88 6.63
C ALA A 53 16.55 7.58 5.88
N VAL A 54 15.43 6.87 5.60
CA VAL A 54 14.28 7.46 4.91
C VAL A 54 13.56 8.43 5.86
N PRO A 55 13.25 9.66 5.42
CA PRO A 55 12.49 10.61 6.24
C PRO A 55 11.01 10.18 6.32
N ALA A 56 10.70 9.31 7.28
CA ALA A 56 9.36 8.81 7.57
C ALA A 56 8.88 9.33 8.95
N PRO A 57 7.56 9.55 9.13
CA PRO A 57 7.02 9.97 10.41
C PRO A 57 7.11 8.83 11.43
N LYS A 58 7.53 9.14 12.66
CA LYS A 58 7.47 8.20 13.77
C LYS A 58 6.03 7.92 14.17
N VAL A 59 5.69 6.66 14.41
CA VAL A 59 4.38 6.27 14.94
C VAL A 59 4.44 6.30 16.46
N TYR A 60 3.57 7.08 17.08
CA TYR A 60 3.41 7.13 18.54
C TYR A 60 2.44 6.08 19.03
N ASP A 61 1.29 5.98 18.37
CA ASP A 61 0.25 5.02 18.74
C ASP A 61 -0.66 4.69 17.56
N PHE A 62 -1.42 3.61 17.66
CA PHE A 62 -2.47 3.29 16.71
C PHE A 62 -3.56 2.46 17.40
N ALA A 63 -4.79 2.61 16.94
CA ALA A 63 -5.89 1.77 17.37
C ALA A 63 -6.71 1.28 16.18
N LEU A 64 -7.27 0.09 16.33
CA LEU A 64 -8.19 -0.48 15.37
C LEU A 64 -9.62 -0.03 15.68
N GLU A 65 -10.51 -0.21 14.72
CA GLU A 65 -11.93 0.01 14.95
C GLU A 65 -12.47 -1.11 15.86
N GLY A 66 -13.12 -0.74 16.97
CA GLY A 66 -13.63 -1.73 17.91
C GLY A 66 -14.05 -1.13 19.25
N PRO A 67 -14.69 -1.92 20.12
CA PRO A 67 -15.22 -1.45 21.41
C PRO A 67 -14.14 -0.93 22.36
N GLU A 68 -12.92 -1.44 22.24
CA GLU A 68 -11.76 -1.00 23.04
C GLU A 68 -11.20 0.36 22.61
N ASN A 69 -11.61 0.88 21.45
CA ASN A 69 -11.14 2.15 20.94
C ASN A 69 -12.20 3.25 21.20
N PRO A 70 -11.97 4.17 22.14
CA PRO A 70 -12.94 5.20 22.51
C PRO A 70 -13.19 6.23 21.39
N VAL A 71 -12.30 6.32 20.41
CA VAL A 71 -12.45 7.20 19.23
C VAL A 71 -13.49 6.63 18.26
N GLY A 72 -13.79 5.33 18.33
CA GLY A 72 -14.78 4.65 17.50
C GLY A 72 -14.35 4.41 16.04
N VAL A 73 -13.16 4.84 15.64
CA VAL A 73 -12.59 4.64 14.30
C VAL A 73 -11.12 4.27 14.37
N GLY A 74 -10.65 3.44 13.43
CA GLY A 74 -9.24 3.09 13.34
C GLY A 74 -8.36 4.29 12.98
N PHE A 75 -7.27 4.49 13.71
CA PHE A 75 -6.36 5.62 13.52
C PHE A 75 -4.89 5.23 13.70
N ILE A 76 -4.00 6.04 13.11
CA ILE A 76 -2.56 6.05 13.36
C ILE A 76 -2.18 7.44 13.83
N LEU A 77 -1.54 7.54 14.99
CA LEU A 77 -1.00 8.77 15.55
C LEU A 77 0.51 8.82 15.27
N MET A 78 0.96 9.85 14.59
CA MET A 78 2.33 9.93 14.09
C MET A 78 2.85 11.37 14.03
N ASP A 79 4.16 11.53 13.83
CA ASP A 79 4.80 12.84 13.66
C ASP A 79 4.18 13.68 12.54
N LYS A 80 4.08 14.99 12.79
CA LYS A 80 3.96 15.98 11.71
C LYS A 80 5.35 16.33 11.19
N LEU A 81 5.74 15.72 10.07
CA LEU A 81 7.00 16.08 9.42
C LEU A 81 6.98 17.53 8.89
N PRO A 82 8.04 18.32 9.11
CA PRO A 82 8.14 19.65 8.53
C PRO A 82 8.29 19.54 7.02
N GLY A 83 7.46 20.26 6.27
CA GLY A 83 7.51 20.21 4.83
C GLY A 83 6.59 21.22 4.16
N LYS A 84 6.82 21.44 2.87
CA LYS A 84 5.99 22.28 2.02
C LYS A 84 5.44 21.43 0.89
N SER A 85 4.14 21.56 0.62
CA SER A 85 3.53 20.90 -0.53
C SER A 85 4.23 21.36 -1.81
N LEU A 86 4.80 20.41 -2.55
CA LEU A 86 5.46 20.69 -3.82
C LEU A 86 4.42 21.06 -4.88
N ARG A 87 4.51 22.29 -5.39
CA ARG A 87 3.73 22.72 -6.55
C ARG A 87 4.63 22.71 -7.76
N TRP A 88 4.67 21.58 -8.47
CA TRP A 88 5.64 21.34 -9.55
C TRP A 88 5.65 22.45 -10.61
N SER A 89 4.47 22.96 -10.99
CA SER A 89 4.32 24.04 -11.96
C SER A 89 4.97 25.37 -11.54
N LEU A 90 5.06 25.63 -10.24
CA LEU A 90 5.63 26.86 -9.67
C LEU A 90 7.07 26.67 -9.19
N ALA A 91 7.57 25.44 -9.15
CA ALA A 91 8.90 25.12 -8.65
C ALA A 91 9.98 25.51 -9.66
N THR A 92 11.08 26.10 -9.17
CA THR A 92 12.24 26.43 -10.02
C THR A 92 12.95 25.15 -10.50
N PRO A 93 13.75 25.21 -11.56
CA PRO A 93 14.57 24.07 -12.00
C PRO A 93 15.46 23.49 -10.87
N GLU A 94 16.03 24.35 -10.03
CA GLU A 94 16.88 23.96 -8.90
C GLU A 94 16.09 23.25 -7.80
N GLU A 95 14.89 23.74 -7.48
CA GLU A 95 13.98 23.09 -6.52
C GLU A 95 13.54 21.72 -7.04
N ARG A 96 13.20 21.62 -8.33
CA ARG A 96 12.85 20.35 -8.96
C ARG A 96 14.01 19.35 -8.90
N ARG A 97 15.23 19.79 -9.21
CA ARG A 97 16.43 18.95 -9.09
C ARG A 97 16.61 18.45 -7.67
N ARG A 98 16.53 19.34 -6.67
CA ARG A 98 16.66 18.98 -5.25
C ARG A 98 15.63 17.93 -4.83
N VAL A 99 14.37 18.07 -5.25
CA VAL A 99 13.33 17.08 -4.98
C VAL A 99 13.66 15.74 -5.63
N MET A 100 14.10 15.75 -6.90
CA MET A 100 14.49 14.53 -7.58
C MET A 100 15.66 13.83 -6.90
N ASP A 101 16.65 14.58 -6.43
CA ASP A 101 17.78 14.04 -5.66
C ASP A 101 17.30 13.40 -4.34
N GLN A 102 16.37 14.03 -3.62
CA GLN A 102 15.78 13.46 -2.40
C GLN A 102 15.00 12.17 -2.66
N ILE A 103 14.22 12.13 -3.75
CA ILE A 103 13.51 10.92 -4.17
C ILE A 103 14.50 9.81 -4.54
N ALA A 104 15.57 10.14 -5.27
CA ALA A 104 16.61 9.18 -5.64
C ALA A 104 17.30 8.61 -4.39
N ASN A 105 17.72 9.46 -3.46
CA ASN A 105 18.33 9.04 -2.19
C ASN A 105 17.39 8.14 -1.38
N THR A 106 16.10 8.45 -1.35
CA THR A 106 15.08 7.60 -0.69
C THR A 106 15.02 6.23 -1.36
N PHE A 107 15.02 6.16 -2.69
CA PHE A 107 15.03 4.87 -3.37
C PHE A 107 16.32 4.10 -3.13
N VAL A 108 17.48 4.76 -3.13
CA VAL A 108 18.76 4.11 -2.82
C VAL A 108 18.73 3.49 -1.42
N GLU A 109 18.25 4.24 -0.43
CA GLU A 109 18.10 3.72 0.94
C GLU A 109 17.11 2.56 0.99
N LEU A 110 15.95 2.66 0.35
CA LEU A 110 15.00 1.53 0.32
C LEU A 110 15.57 0.27 -0.37
N HIS A 111 16.49 0.43 -1.32
CA HIS A 111 17.18 -0.68 -1.96
C HIS A 111 18.30 -1.28 -1.10
N SER A 112 18.74 -0.62 -0.03
CA SER A 112 19.72 -1.21 0.90
C SER A 112 19.07 -2.24 1.84
N HIS A 113 17.73 -2.23 1.95
CA HIS A 113 16.96 -3.14 2.79
C HIS A 113 16.16 -4.16 1.97
N ALA A 114 16.82 -5.27 1.65
CA ALA A 114 16.25 -6.37 0.88
C ALA A 114 15.39 -7.33 1.72
N PHE A 115 14.36 -7.90 1.10
CA PHE A 115 13.50 -8.94 1.64
C PHE A 115 13.55 -10.19 0.78
N ASP A 116 13.38 -11.36 1.39
CA ASP A 116 13.36 -12.65 0.68
C ASP A 116 11.98 -13.03 0.14
N LEU A 117 10.93 -12.37 0.65
CA LEU A 117 9.55 -12.63 0.29
C LEU A 117 8.87 -11.37 -0.25
N LEU A 118 7.93 -11.57 -1.17
CA LEU A 118 7.05 -10.55 -1.70
C LEU A 118 5.74 -10.55 -0.92
N GLY A 119 5.37 -9.41 -0.35
CA GLY A 119 4.20 -9.33 0.51
C GLY A 119 3.99 -7.94 1.11
N SER A 120 3.42 -7.90 2.30
CA SER A 120 3.31 -6.66 3.08
C SER A 120 3.88 -6.86 4.47
N LEU A 121 4.50 -5.81 5.01
CA LEU A 121 5.15 -5.88 6.32
C LEU A 121 4.09 -6.02 7.41
N LEU A 122 4.36 -6.87 8.40
CA LEU A 122 3.54 -7.07 9.57
C LEU A 122 4.41 -7.12 10.82
N ASP A 123 3.84 -6.60 11.91
CA ASP A 123 4.44 -6.75 13.23
C ASP A 123 4.04 -8.13 13.78
N THR A 124 5.03 -8.98 14.04
CA THR A 124 4.82 -10.31 14.63
C THR A 124 5.53 -10.39 15.98
N PRO A 125 5.16 -11.33 16.87
CA PRO A 125 5.84 -11.48 18.16
C PRO A 125 7.36 -11.68 18.06
N GLY A 126 7.86 -12.18 16.92
CA GLY A 126 9.29 -12.35 16.62
C GLY A 126 9.95 -11.15 15.93
N GLY A 127 9.23 -10.04 15.79
CA GLY A 127 9.67 -8.85 15.07
C GLY A 127 8.97 -8.66 13.73
N LEU A 128 9.52 -7.78 12.90
CA LEU A 128 8.97 -7.45 11.60
C LEU A 128 9.12 -8.63 10.62
N ALA A 129 8.01 -9.05 10.01
CA ALA A 129 8.01 -10.10 9.00
C ALA A 129 7.22 -9.70 7.76
N VAL A 130 7.50 -10.35 6.63
CA VAL A 130 6.72 -10.20 5.39
C VAL A 130 5.56 -11.20 5.42
N GLY A 131 4.33 -10.69 5.49
CA GLY A 131 3.10 -11.46 5.40
C GLY A 131 2.41 -11.33 4.04
N ALA A 132 1.18 -11.82 3.97
CA ALA A 132 0.33 -11.71 2.79
C ALA A 132 0.07 -10.25 2.40
N PHE A 133 -0.31 -9.99 1.15
CA PHE A 133 -0.53 -8.64 0.66
C PHE A 133 -1.68 -7.94 1.39
N ALA A 134 -1.38 -6.80 1.99
CA ALA A 134 -2.35 -5.90 2.59
C ALA A 134 -3.00 -5.02 1.51
N ARG A 135 -3.72 -5.65 0.57
CA ARG A 135 -4.41 -4.96 -0.53
C ARG A 135 -5.73 -5.62 -0.87
N GLU A 136 -6.75 -4.80 -1.05
CA GLU A 136 -8.09 -5.22 -1.45
C GLU A 136 -8.11 -5.99 -2.77
N SER A 137 -7.38 -5.52 -3.79
CA SER A 137 -7.29 -6.20 -5.09
C SER A 137 -6.61 -7.57 -5.05
N LEU A 138 -6.03 -7.96 -3.90
CA LEU A 138 -5.32 -9.23 -3.68
C LEU A 138 -5.94 -10.02 -2.52
N THR A 139 -7.20 -9.71 -2.18
CA THR A 139 -7.95 -10.36 -1.12
C THR A 139 -9.26 -10.91 -1.68
N ASP A 140 -9.56 -12.17 -1.36
CA ASP A 140 -10.84 -12.81 -1.63
C ASP A 140 -11.73 -12.76 -0.38
N PHE A 141 -13.02 -12.46 -0.57
CA PHE A 141 -14.05 -12.54 0.46
C PHE A 141 -15.04 -13.65 0.09
N GLY A 142 -14.65 -14.89 0.37
CA GLY A 142 -15.51 -16.05 0.19
C GLY A 142 -16.47 -16.20 1.36
N GLY A 143 -17.67 -15.62 1.26
CA GLY A 143 -18.65 -15.64 2.35
C GLY A 143 -18.15 -14.88 3.58
N SER A 144 -18.02 -15.56 4.73
CA SER A 144 -17.47 -14.97 5.96
C SER A 144 -15.94 -14.97 6.04
N ASN A 145 -15.25 -15.62 5.11
CA ASN A 145 -13.81 -15.86 5.21
C ASN A 145 -13.02 -14.89 4.33
N MET A 146 -12.06 -14.19 4.94
CA MET A 146 -11.08 -13.36 4.24
C MET A 146 -9.85 -14.19 3.90
N THR A 147 -9.49 -14.26 2.62
CA THR A 147 -8.27 -14.94 2.15
C THR A 147 -7.37 -13.95 1.40
N THR A 148 -6.19 -13.66 1.94
CA THR A 148 -5.21 -12.78 1.32
C THR A 148 -4.17 -13.58 0.53
N ILE A 149 -3.73 -13.07 -0.62
CA ILE A 149 -2.63 -13.69 -1.38
C ILE A 149 -1.29 -13.46 -0.67
N GLY A 150 -0.43 -14.48 -0.66
CA GLY A 150 0.97 -14.38 -0.23
C GLY A 150 1.21 -14.75 1.25
N PRO A 151 2.43 -14.50 1.77
CA PRO A 151 3.59 -13.97 1.05
C PRO A 151 4.06 -14.90 -0.07
N CYS A 152 4.73 -14.37 -1.09
CA CYS A 152 5.19 -15.13 -2.25
C CYS A 152 6.73 -15.15 -2.32
N SER A 153 7.32 -16.29 -2.65
CA SER A 153 8.77 -16.46 -2.83
C SER A 153 9.28 -15.95 -4.19
N SER A 154 8.41 -15.85 -5.19
CA SER A 154 8.79 -15.44 -6.53
C SER A 154 7.76 -14.52 -7.17
N TRP A 155 8.20 -13.80 -8.22
CA TRP A 155 7.31 -13.00 -9.04
C TRP A 155 6.31 -13.88 -9.81
N GLN A 156 6.69 -15.11 -10.17
CA GLN A 156 5.81 -16.09 -10.81
C GLN A 156 4.67 -16.49 -9.87
N ASP A 157 4.98 -16.87 -8.63
CA ASP A 157 3.98 -17.25 -7.62
C ASP A 157 2.97 -16.12 -7.40
N TYR A 158 3.46 -14.89 -7.27
CA TYR A 158 2.62 -13.71 -7.12
C TYR A 158 1.69 -13.50 -8.31
N ARG A 159 2.22 -13.56 -9.53
CA ARG A 159 1.43 -13.35 -10.75
C ARG A 159 0.39 -14.44 -10.94
N LEU A 160 0.77 -15.69 -10.72
CA LEU A 160 -0.13 -16.82 -10.82
C LEU A 160 -1.26 -16.71 -9.79
N ALA A 161 -0.94 -16.45 -8.53
CA ALA A 161 -1.94 -16.29 -7.47
C ALA A 161 -2.90 -15.11 -7.74
N SER A 162 -2.38 -13.98 -8.23
CA SER A 162 -3.20 -12.81 -8.60
C SER A 162 -4.13 -13.08 -9.78
N LEU A 163 -3.66 -13.79 -10.82
CA LEU A 163 -4.48 -14.20 -11.95
C LEU A 163 -5.54 -15.22 -11.54
N GLN A 164 -5.17 -16.20 -10.72
CA GLN A 164 -6.11 -17.19 -10.18
C GLN A 164 -7.22 -16.54 -9.36
N LEU A 165 -6.90 -15.54 -8.53
CA LEU A 165 -7.91 -14.76 -7.83
C LEU A 165 -8.82 -14.01 -8.82
N THR A 166 -8.23 -13.31 -9.80
CA THR A 166 -9.00 -12.59 -10.83
C THR A 166 -9.97 -13.53 -11.55
N LEU A 167 -9.53 -14.73 -11.95
CA LEU A 167 -10.37 -15.74 -12.60
C LEU A 167 -11.51 -16.21 -11.69
N LYS A 168 -11.25 -16.41 -10.39
CA LYS A 168 -12.30 -16.74 -9.41
C LYS A 168 -13.33 -15.63 -9.30
N LEU A 169 -12.89 -14.38 -9.18
CA LEU A 169 -13.79 -13.22 -9.06
C LEU A 169 -14.63 -13.01 -10.33
N ILE A 170 -14.05 -13.20 -11.52
CA ILE A 170 -14.81 -13.19 -12.78
C ILE A 170 -15.87 -14.30 -12.80
N SER A 171 -15.49 -15.51 -12.38
CA SER A 171 -16.41 -16.67 -12.36
C SER A 171 -17.57 -16.49 -11.38
N ARG A 172 -17.40 -15.65 -10.36
CA ARG A 172 -18.45 -15.26 -9.39
C ARG A 172 -19.20 -13.98 -9.80
N GLU A 173 -18.92 -13.44 -10.98
CA GLU A 173 -19.49 -12.17 -11.49
C GLU A 173 -19.19 -10.95 -10.60
N GLU A 174 -18.16 -11.02 -9.75
CA GLU A 174 -17.72 -9.91 -8.90
C GLU A 174 -16.78 -8.94 -9.64
N MET A 175 -16.33 -9.32 -10.83
CA MET A 175 -15.42 -8.52 -11.67
C MET A 175 -15.76 -8.66 -13.15
N TYR A 176 -15.52 -7.60 -13.93
CA TYR A 176 -15.75 -7.56 -15.38
C TYR A 176 -17.19 -7.91 -15.81
N THR A 177 -18.20 -7.50 -15.03
CA THR A 177 -19.63 -7.85 -15.21
C THR A 177 -20.19 -7.58 -16.62
N GLN A 178 -19.62 -6.64 -17.36
CA GLN A 178 -20.08 -6.32 -18.73
C GLN A 178 -19.57 -7.29 -19.80
N ARG A 179 -18.40 -7.92 -19.59
CA ARG A 179 -17.76 -8.84 -20.56
C ARG A 179 -16.99 -9.96 -19.84
N PRO A 180 -17.68 -10.81 -19.06
CA PRO A 180 -17.01 -11.79 -18.20
C PRO A 180 -16.26 -12.87 -19.00
N VAL A 181 -16.82 -13.34 -20.12
CA VAL A 181 -16.19 -14.38 -20.96
C VAL A 181 -14.89 -13.88 -21.58
N ASP A 182 -14.91 -12.70 -22.20
CA ASP A 182 -13.71 -12.11 -22.81
C ASP A 182 -12.62 -11.88 -21.75
N ALA A 183 -12.99 -11.29 -20.61
CA ALA A 183 -12.07 -11.06 -19.51
C ALA A 183 -11.47 -12.37 -18.98
N TYR A 184 -12.30 -13.41 -18.81
CA TYR A 184 -11.84 -14.72 -18.37
C TYR A 184 -10.82 -15.32 -19.33
N LEU A 185 -11.10 -15.30 -20.64
CA LEU A 185 -10.19 -15.83 -21.66
C LEU A 185 -8.86 -15.06 -21.69
N ILE A 186 -8.89 -13.73 -21.56
CA ILE A 186 -7.68 -12.90 -21.48
C ILE A 186 -6.86 -13.28 -20.24
N HIS A 187 -7.45 -13.27 -19.05
CA HIS A 187 -6.71 -13.60 -17.82
C HIS A 187 -6.24 -15.06 -17.77
N ARG A 188 -6.99 -15.98 -18.38
CA ARG A 188 -6.58 -17.39 -18.51
C ARG A 188 -5.38 -17.53 -19.44
N SER A 189 -5.41 -16.91 -20.62
CA SER A 189 -4.26 -16.93 -21.53
C SER A 189 -3.02 -16.26 -20.93
N LEU A 190 -3.18 -15.20 -20.14
CA LEU A 190 -2.07 -14.60 -19.39
C LEU A 190 -1.42 -15.57 -18.41
N THR A 191 -2.18 -16.53 -17.86
CA THR A 191 -1.65 -17.55 -16.94
C THR A 191 -0.63 -18.43 -17.64
N ASP A 192 -0.90 -18.83 -18.88
CA ASP A 192 -0.02 -19.67 -19.68
C ASP A 192 1.25 -18.92 -20.12
N LEU A 193 1.18 -17.58 -20.20
CA LEU A 193 2.30 -16.72 -20.56
C LEU A 193 3.22 -16.36 -19.38
N VAL A 194 2.79 -16.56 -18.12
CA VAL A 194 3.59 -16.20 -16.93
C VAL A 194 5.01 -16.79 -16.97
N PRO A 195 5.22 -18.08 -17.29
CA PRO A 195 6.56 -18.66 -17.35
C PRO A 195 7.45 -18.01 -18.41
N THR A 196 6.87 -17.55 -19.53
CA THR A 196 7.59 -16.94 -20.67
C THR A 196 7.97 -15.49 -20.41
N ILE A 197 7.10 -14.72 -19.75
CA ILE A 197 7.32 -13.28 -19.51
C ILE A 197 8.07 -12.99 -18.22
N THR A 198 8.25 -14.00 -17.37
CA THR A 198 9.02 -13.83 -16.13
C THR A 198 10.49 -14.06 -16.43
N PRO A 199 11.37 -13.09 -16.12
CA PRO A 199 12.81 -13.27 -16.32
C PRO A 199 13.29 -14.53 -15.60
N ALA A 200 14.13 -15.32 -16.26
CA ALA A 200 14.84 -16.43 -15.63
C ALA A 200 15.66 -15.85 -14.46
N SER A 201 15.29 -16.23 -13.24
CA SER A 201 15.96 -15.73 -12.04
C SER A 201 17.28 -16.48 -11.85
N THR A 202 18.36 -15.92 -12.36
CA THR A 202 19.71 -16.40 -12.13
C THR A 202 20.27 -15.74 -10.86
N GLY A 203 19.84 -16.18 -9.67
CA GLY A 203 20.35 -15.70 -8.37
C GLY A 203 19.31 -15.65 -7.24
N ASP A 204 19.75 -15.34 -6.03
CA ASP A 204 18.89 -15.01 -4.88
C ASP A 204 18.03 -13.78 -5.21
N ILE A 205 16.75 -13.98 -5.49
CA ILE A 205 15.82 -12.89 -5.77
C ILE A 205 15.57 -12.13 -4.48
N LYS A 206 15.92 -10.84 -4.47
CA LYS A 206 15.60 -9.92 -3.39
C LYS A 206 14.46 -8.98 -3.80
N PHE A 207 13.56 -8.73 -2.86
CA PHE A 207 12.46 -7.80 -2.98
C PHE A 207 12.71 -6.55 -2.15
N TYR A 208 12.14 -5.42 -2.56
CA TYR A 208 12.36 -4.12 -1.93
C TYR A 208 11.03 -3.42 -1.68
N LEU A 209 11.00 -2.56 -0.66
CA LEU A 209 9.81 -1.78 -0.34
C LEU A 209 9.51 -0.79 -1.48
N LYS A 210 8.30 -0.86 -2.04
CA LYS A 210 7.84 0.04 -3.09
C LYS A 210 6.86 1.06 -2.54
N THR A 211 7.17 2.34 -2.70
CA THR A 211 6.22 3.42 -2.38
C THR A 211 5.13 3.48 -3.46
N THR A 212 3.86 3.33 -3.07
CA THR A 212 2.73 3.56 -3.97
C THR A 212 2.54 5.06 -4.17
N ARG A 213 2.77 5.54 -5.40
CA ARG A 213 2.46 6.92 -5.82
C ARG A 213 1.01 7.27 -5.48
N ALA A 214 0.80 8.32 -4.70
CA ALA A 214 -0.44 9.07 -4.74
C ALA A 214 -0.47 9.81 -6.10
N THR A 215 -1.22 9.28 -7.07
CA THR A 215 -1.46 9.93 -8.34
C THR A 215 -2.35 11.16 -8.12
N THR A 216 -1.75 12.35 -8.06
CA THR A 216 -2.48 13.61 -8.22
C THR A 216 -2.86 13.74 -9.68
N SER A 217 -4.10 13.37 -10.03
CA SER A 217 -4.70 13.69 -11.32
C SER A 217 -5.01 15.19 -11.35
N SER A 218 -4.24 15.98 -12.11
CA SER A 218 -4.65 17.33 -12.51
C SER A 218 -5.69 17.20 -13.63
N SER A 219 -6.96 17.46 -13.31
CA SER A 219 -7.98 17.68 -14.34
C SER A 219 -7.75 19.06 -14.96
N THR A 220 -7.25 19.08 -16.20
CA THR A 220 -7.29 20.28 -17.03
C THR A 220 -8.70 20.42 -17.57
N THR A 221 -9.49 21.33 -17.01
CA THR A 221 -10.77 21.74 -17.58
C THR A 221 -10.49 22.79 -18.63
N THR A 222 -10.48 22.40 -19.90
CA THR A 222 -10.54 23.33 -21.03
C THR A 222 -11.97 23.84 -21.12
N SER A 223 -12.19 25.13 -20.90
CA SER A 223 -13.46 25.78 -21.23
C SER A 223 -13.32 26.44 -22.60
N THR A 224 -14.23 26.09 -23.51
CA THR A 224 -14.56 26.80 -24.76
C THR A 224 -15.22 28.14 -24.48
#